data_AF-A0A850APQ6-F1
#
_entry.id   AF-A0A850APQ6-F1
#
_cell.length_a   1.000
_cell.length_b   1.000
_cell.length_c   1.000
_cell.angle_alpha   90.00
_cell.angle_beta   90.00
_cell.angle_gamma   90.00
#
_symmetry.space_group_name_H-M   'P 1'
#
loop_
_entity.id
_entity.type
_entity.pdbx_description
1 polymer ?
#
loop_
_entity_poly.entity_id
_entity_poly.type
_entity_poly.pdbx_seq_one_letter_code
_entity_poly.pdbx_strand_id
1 'polypeptide(L)' 'MDSSHHRKSKLERFQLLKQEAFFKAVKVDPGGYGVSWDDERDLSEYELWTNGVEIDPGTIESSGEQKGTAVKQAQRD' A
#
# COMPACT_ATOMS: atom_id res chain seq x y z
N MET A 1 28.95 12.08 -12.33
CA MET A 1 28.01 12.36 -11.23
C MET A 1 26.64 11.91 -11.70
N ASP A 2 26.20 10.72 -11.26
CA ASP A 2 24.90 10.17 -11.64
C ASP A 2 23.81 10.84 -10.81
N SER A 3 23.13 11.82 -11.40
CA SER A 3 21.96 12.48 -10.82
C SER A 3 20.73 11.59 -11.04
N SER A 4 20.72 10.40 -10.43
CA SER A 4 19.54 9.54 -10.35
C SER A 4 19.07 9.49 -8.90
N HIS A 5 18.62 10.64 -8.39
CA HIS A 5 17.96 10.72 -7.09
C HIS A 5 16.50 11.12 -7.27
N HIS A 6 15.65 10.13 -7.01
CA HIS A 6 14.45 10.30 -6.19
C HIS A 6 13.14 10.64 -6.91
N ARG A 7 12.73 9.81 -7.87
CA ARG A 7 11.30 9.46 -7.93
C ARG A 7 11.05 8.30 -6.98
N LYS A 8 11.22 8.51 -5.67
CA LYS A 8 10.60 7.60 -4.71
C LYS A 8 9.10 7.69 -4.93
N SER A 9 8.47 6.56 -5.24
CA SER A 9 7.03 6.55 -5.47
C SER A 9 6.32 7.04 -4.20
N LYS A 10 5.23 7.80 -4.32
CA LYS A 10 4.45 8.34 -3.17
C LYS A 10 4.06 7.25 -2.16
N LEU A 11 4.04 5.99 -2.60
CA LEU A 11 3.71 4.81 -1.80
C LEU A 11 4.88 4.23 -1.01
N GLU A 12 6.13 4.69 -1.21
CA GLU A 12 7.28 4.18 -0.46
C GLU A 12 7.20 4.50 1.04
N ARG A 13 6.68 5.67 1.41
CA ARG A 13 6.48 5.99 2.83
C ARG A 13 5.52 5.00 3.51
N PHE A 14 4.60 4.42 2.75
CA PHE A 14 3.56 3.51 3.26
C PHE A 14 3.91 2.02 3.19
N GLN A 15 5.14 1.63 2.83
CA GLN A 15 5.50 0.20 2.74
C GLN A 15 5.30 -0.56 4.06
N LEU A 16 5.46 0.09 5.21
CA LEU A 16 5.23 -0.52 6.52
C LEU A 16 3.76 -0.92 6.75
N LEU A 17 2.81 -0.30 6.05
CA LEU A 17 1.39 -0.67 6.14
C LEU A 17 1.11 -2.07 5.59
N LYS A 18 2.06 -2.71 4.87
CA LYS A 18 1.97 -4.13 4.52
C LYS A 18 2.08 -5.06 5.73
N GLN A 19 2.65 -4.59 6.84
CA GLN A 19 2.72 -5.34 8.08
C GLN A 19 1.40 -5.19 8.84
N GLU A 20 0.67 -6.28 9.01
CA GLU A 20 -0.68 -6.27 9.58
C GLU A 20 -0.73 -5.64 10.98
N ALA A 21 0.23 -5.95 11.84
CA ALA A 21 0.30 -5.38 13.19
C ALA A 21 0.47 -3.86 13.16
N PHE A 22 1.27 -3.35 12.23
CA PHE A 22 1.47 -1.91 12.05
C PHE A 22 0.22 -1.26 11.46
N PHE A 23 -0.38 -1.85 10.42
CA PHE A 23 -1.63 -1.36 9.83
C PHE A 23 -2.76 -1.22 10.87
N LYS A 24 -2.91 -2.21 11.76
CA LYS A 24 -3.92 -2.19 12.83
C LYS A 24 -3.64 -1.18 13.94
N ALA A 25 -2.44 -0.60 14.00
CA ALA A 25 -2.08 0.39 15.01
C ALA A 25 -2.52 1.83 14.67
N VAL A 26 -3.34 2.01 13.64
CA VAL A 26 -3.90 3.30 13.22
C VAL A 26 -4.62 4.02 14.36
N LYS A 27 -4.45 5.33 14.45
CA LYS A 27 -5.11 6.21 15.42
C LYS A 27 -5.69 7.43 14.74
N VAL A 28 -6.65 8.09 15.39
CA VAL A 28 -7.08 9.43 15.00
C VAL A 28 -5.90 10.39 15.20
N ASP A 29 -5.62 11.21 14.20
CA ASP A 29 -4.57 12.22 14.27
C ASP A 29 -4.87 13.25 15.40
N PRO A 30 -3.88 13.82 16.12
CA PRO A 30 -4.13 14.72 17.26
C PRO A 30 -5.02 15.92 16.95
N GLY A 31 -5.10 16.36 15.70
CA GLY A 31 -6.00 17.43 15.26
C GLY A 31 -7.46 17.00 15.07
N GLY A 32 -7.76 15.70 15.01
CA GLY A 32 -9.11 15.14 14.83
C GLY A 32 -9.60 15.05 13.39
N TYR A 33 -8.81 15.49 12.40
CA TYR A 33 -9.18 15.57 10.98
C TYR A 33 -8.33 14.64 10.11
N GLY A 34 -8.03 13.44 10.60
CA GLY A 34 -7.19 12.49 9.88
C GLY A 34 -6.89 11.23 10.68
N VAL A 35 -6.07 10.38 10.10
CA VAL A 35 -5.54 9.18 10.76
C VAL A 35 -4.02 9.15 10.67
N SER A 36 -3.37 8.60 11.68
CA SER A 36 -1.92 8.51 11.77
C SER A 36 -1.47 7.16 12.34
N TRP A 37 -0.35 6.68 11.81
CA TRP A 37 0.41 5.55 12.33
C TRP A 37 1.68 6.00 13.06
N ASP A 38 2.34 7.03 12.53
CA ASP A 38 3.50 7.71 13.11
C ASP A 38 3.65 9.12 12.50
N ASP A 39 4.64 9.89 12.97
CA ASP A 39 4.93 11.26 12.52
C ASP A 39 5.24 11.36 11.01
N GLU A 40 5.63 10.25 10.37
CA GLU A 40 5.95 10.19 8.94
C GLU A 40 4.85 9.54 8.10
N ARG A 41 3.80 8.99 8.70
CA ARG A 41 2.77 8.15 8.06
C ARG A 41 1.40 8.53 8.61
N ASP A 42 0.97 9.68 8.17
CA ASP A 42 -0.33 10.28 8.42
C ASP A 42 -1.06 10.53 7.09
N LEU A 43 -2.40 10.60 7.20
CA LEU A 43 -3.31 10.97 6.13
C LEU A 43 -4.38 11.90 6.69
N SER A 44 -4.50 13.08 6.09
CA SER A 44 -5.58 14.02 6.41
C SER A 44 -6.92 13.56 5.84
N GLU A 45 -8.02 14.03 6.43
CA GLU A 45 -9.38 13.87 5.91
C GLU A 45 -9.46 14.33 4.44
N TYR A 46 -8.86 15.48 4.12
CA TYR A 46 -8.85 16.01 2.77
C TYR A 46 -8.15 15.07 1.78
N GLU A 47 -7.02 14.46 2.17
CA GLU A 47 -6.33 13.49 1.32
C GLU A 47 -7.14 12.22 1.10
N LEU A 48 -7.79 11.73 2.16
CA LEU A 48 -8.68 10.56 2.09
C LEU A 48 -9.89 10.84 1.20
N TRP A 49 -10.53 12.00 1.36
CA TRP A 49 -11.68 12.40 0.54
C TRP A 49 -11.31 12.61 -0.93
N THR A 50 -10.20 13.30 -1.17
CA THR A 50 -9.81 13.71 -2.53
C THR A 50 -9.19 12.57 -3.33
N ASN A 51 -8.42 11.70 -2.69
CA ASN A 51 -7.66 10.65 -3.38
C ASN A 51 -8.18 9.23 -3.08
N GLY A 52 -9.13 9.08 -2.15
CA GLY A 52 -9.75 7.80 -1.83
C GLY A 52 -10.47 7.23 -3.04
N VAL A 53 -10.39 5.91 -3.19
CA VAL A 53 -11.12 5.17 -4.21
C VAL A 53 -12.07 4.24 -3.50
N GLU A 54 -13.35 4.30 -3.85
CA GLU A 54 -14.35 3.37 -3.37
C GLU A 54 -14.00 1.97 -3.87
N ILE A 55 -13.93 1.00 -2.94
CA ILE A 55 -13.63 -0.38 -3.29
C ILE A 55 -14.93 -1.15 -3.32
N ASP A 56 -15.30 -1.64 -4.50
CA ASP A 56 -16.37 -2.62 -4.66
C ASP A 56 -15.93 -3.92 -3.95
N PRO A 57 -16.69 -4.42 -2.96
CA PRO A 57 -16.40 -5.70 -2.29
C PRO A 57 -16.19 -6.87 -3.26
N GLY A 58 -16.82 -6.85 -4.45
CA GLY A 58 -16.63 -7.86 -5.49
C GLY A 58 -15.24 -7.87 -6.15
N THR A 59 -14.43 -6.83 -5.96
CA THR A 59 -13.11 -6.68 -6.58
C THR A 59 -11.96 -7.19 -5.68
N ILE A 60 -12.21 -7.36 -4.37
CA ILE A 60 -11.19 -7.72 -3.37
C ILE A 60 -10.55 -9.10 -3.63
N GLU A 61 -11.23 -10.01 -4.33
CA GLU A 61 -10.77 -11.39 -4.52
C GLU A 61 -9.65 -11.56 -5.57
N SER A 62 -9.39 -10.56 -6.44
CA SER A 62 -8.44 -10.75 -7.56
C SER A 62 -6.98 -10.40 -7.25
N SER A 63 -6.71 -9.70 -6.14
CA SER A 63 -5.36 -9.16 -5.85
C SER A 63 -4.54 -9.98 -4.85
N GLY A 64 -5.08 -11.08 -4.32
CA GLY A 64 -4.49 -11.86 -3.22
C GLY A 64 -3.73 -13.14 -3.60
N GLU A 65 -3.57 -13.47 -4.89
CA GLU A 65 -3.03 -14.79 -5.26
C GLU A 65 -1.94 -14.68 -6.35
N GLN A 66 -0.67 -14.55 -5.92
CA GLN A 66 0.47 -14.97 -6.74
C GLN A 66 0.78 -16.44 -6.45
N LYS A 67 0.03 -17.39 -7.03
CA LYS A 67 0.55 -18.75 -7.19
C LYS A 67 1.58 -18.74 -8.29
N GLY A 68 2.85 -18.82 -7.90
CA GLY A 68 3.92 -19.20 -8.82
C GLY A 68 3.64 -20.60 -9.37
N THR A 69 3.03 -20.69 -10.54
CA THR A 69 3.01 -21.92 -11.33
C THR A 69 4.30 -21.99 -12.12
N ALA A 70 5.32 -22.63 -11.53
CA ALA A 70 6.45 -23.14 -12.28
C ALA A 70 5.93 -24.24 -13.23
N VAL A 71 5.60 -23.86 -14.46
CA VAL A 71 5.39 -24.84 -15.54
C VAL A 71 6.77 -25.42 -15.87
N LYS A 72 7.03 -26.65 -15.42
CA LYS A 72 8.19 -27.41 -15.87
C LYS A 72 8.12 -27.53 -17.40
N GLN A 73 9.15 -27.01 -18.05
CA GLN A 73 9.46 -27.28 -19.45
C GLN A 73 9.64 -28.79 -19.62
N ALA A 74 8.67 -29.46 -20.24
CA ALA A 74 8.87 -30.78 -20.79
C ALA A 74 9.59 -30.62 -22.13
N GLN A 75 10.88 -30.93 -22.13
CA GLN A 75 11.67 -31.10 -23.34
C GLN A 75 11.35 -32.46 -23.96
N ARG A 76 11.16 -32.43 -25.29
CA ARG A 76 11.56 -33.40 -26.34
C ARG A 76 11.65 -34.87 -25.92
N ASP A 77 10.89 -35.73 -26.60
CA ASP A 77 11.38 -36.47 -27.79
C ASP A 77 10.19 -36.89 -28.68
#